data_AF-A0A0R2CDK5-F1
#
_entry.id   AF-A0A0R2CDK5-F1
#
_cell.length_a   1.000
_cell.length_b   1.000
_cell.length_c   1.000
_cell.angle_alpha   90.00
_cell.angle_beta   90.00
_cell.angle_gamma   90.00
#
_symmetry.space_group_name_H-M   'P 1'
#
loop_
_entity.id
_entity.type
_entity.pdbx_description
1 polymer ?
#
loop_
_entity_poly.entity_id
_entity_poly.type
_entity_poly.pdbx_seq_one_letter_code
_entity_poly.pdbx_strand_id
1 'polypeptide(L)'
;MFERFKPTWMLNSIYSLTPADLKRHGIKAILTDLDNTLIAWNQPQAHNDQIKKWLVMMNEADISVIIVSNNNHRRLQKFAQPLGINFIARAGKPFGFGVKRAKKQLNLTDDQIVLVGDQLLTDIAAANRTNIRSILVKPLVDSDAWNTKINRLLEKVVSHYLLKHNLLGDEWRNKLDG
;
A
#
# COMPACT_ATOMS: atom_id res chain seq x y z
N MET A 1 -19.01 10.78 -5.42
CA MET A 1 -18.80 10.34 -4.01
C MET A 1 -17.76 9.22 -3.88
N PHE A 2 -17.80 8.18 -4.73
CA PHE A 2 -16.89 7.03 -4.68
C PHE A 2 -15.55 7.22 -5.39
N GLU A 3 -15.36 8.29 -6.18
CA GLU A 3 -14.08 8.61 -6.83
C GLU A 3 -12.90 8.71 -5.86
N ARG A 4 -13.15 9.05 -4.59
CA ARG A 4 -12.13 9.02 -3.53
C ARG A 4 -11.51 7.64 -3.29
N PHE A 5 -12.10 6.58 -3.85
CA PHE A 5 -11.62 5.20 -3.78
C PHE A 5 -11.03 4.73 -5.10
N LYS A 6 -10.94 5.58 -6.13
CA LYS A 6 -10.28 5.24 -7.38
C LYS A 6 -8.76 5.17 -7.17
N PRO A 7 -8.11 4.03 -7.45
CA PRO A 7 -6.66 3.96 -7.40
C PRO A 7 -6.02 4.64 -8.61
N THR A 8 -4.76 5.08 -8.47
CA THR A 8 -3.97 5.53 -9.63
C THR A 8 -3.57 4.34 -10.51
N TRP A 9 -3.12 3.24 -9.89
CA TRP A 9 -2.74 2.02 -10.59
C TRP A 9 -3.24 0.76 -9.88
N MET A 10 -3.28 -0.35 -10.61
CA MET A 10 -3.66 -1.68 -10.11
C MET A 10 -2.61 -2.72 -10.49
N LEU A 11 -2.03 -3.41 -9.50
CA LEU A 11 -0.99 -4.42 -9.71
C LEU A 11 -1.33 -5.77 -9.10
N ASN A 12 -0.85 -6.86 -9.69
CA ASN A 12 -1.01 -8.19 -9.10
C ASN A 12 -0.29 -8.31 -7.76
N SER A 13 0.84 -7.62 -7.59
CA SER A 13 1.60 -7.64 -6.35
C SER A 13 2.45 -6.38 -6.21
N ILE A 14 2.74 -5.98 -4.98
CA ILE A 14 3.74 -4.95 -4.69
C ILE A 14 5.13 -5.35 -5.22
N TYR A 15 5.44 -6.64 -5.24
CA TYR A 15 6.73 -7.15 -5.75
C TYR A 15 6.91 -6.98 -7.26
N SER A 16 5.85 -6.63 -7.98
CA SER A 16 5.93 -6.25 -9.40
C SER A 16 6.53 -4.86 -9.60
N LEU A 17 6.59 -4.02 -8.56
CA LEU A 17 7.22 -2.70 -8.63
C LEU A 17 8.73 -2.82 -8.78
N THR A 18 9.24 -2.23 -9.86
CA THR A 18 10.68 -2.06 -10.05
C THR A 18 11.08 -0.60 -9.80
N PRO A 19 12.34 -0.33 -9.43
CA PRO A 19 12.83 1.04 -9.31
C PRO A 19 12.71 1.84 -10.61
N ALA A 20 12.83 1.18 -11.77
CA ALA A 20 12.70 1.82 -13.06
C ALA A 20 11.28 2.38 -13.28
N ASP A 21 10.25 1.61 -12.91
CA ASP A 21 8.86 2.06 -12.98
C ASP A 21 8.64 3.27 -12.08
N LEU A 22 9.12 3.20 -10.84
CA LEU A 22 8.95 4.27 -9.85
C LEU A 22 9.68 5.56 -10.26
N LYS A 23 10.93 5.44 -10.74
CA LYS A 23 11.74 6.58 -11.21
C LYS A 23 11.12 7.27 -12.41
N ARG A 24 10.55 6.51 -13.36
CA ARG A 24 9.84 7.09 -14.53
C ARG A 24 8.70 7.99 -14.10
N HIS A 25 8.04 7.66 -13.00
CA HIS A 25 6.95 8.45 -12.44
C HIS A 25 7.42 9.50 -11.42
N GLY A 26 8.72 9.63 -11.13
CA GLY A 26 9.23 10.57 -10.13
C GLY A 26 8.98 10.15 -8.67
N ILE A 27 8.62 8.88 -8.42
CA ILE A 27 8.42 8.36 -7.07
C ILE A 27 9.77 8.12 -6.38
N LYS A 28 9.89 8.62 -5.15
CA LYS A 28 11.05 8.48 -4.26
C LYS A 28 10.73 7.73 -2.97
N ALA A 29 9.45 7.59 -2.64
CA ALA A 29 9.04 6.82 -1.46
C ALA A 29 7.77 6.00 -1.69
N ILE A 30 7.80 4.78 -1.15
CA ILE A 30 6.69 3.85 -1.07
C ILE A 30 6.21 3.82 0.39
N LEU A 31 4.98 4.24 0.61
CA LEU A 31 4.23 3.90 1.81
C LEU A 31 3.50 2.59 1.51
N THR A 32 3.62 1.57 2.35
CA THR A 32 2.97 0.28 2.11
C THR A 32 2.16 -0.16 3.31
N ASP A 33 0.98 -0.74 3.08
CA ASP A 33 0.36 -1.55 4.12
C ASP A 33 1.19 -2.83 4.37
N LEU A 34 0.90 -3.51 5.48
CA LEU A 34 1.56 -4.74 5.88
C LEU A 34 0.72 -5.97 5.50
N ASP A 35 -0.47 -6.06 6.08
CA ASP A 35 -1.26 -7.28 6.08
C ASP A 35 -2.06 -7.37 4.77
N ASN A 36 -2.00 -8.53 4.12
CA ASN A 36 -2.49 -8.80 2.77
C ASN A 36 -1.85 -7.95 1.65
N THR A 37 -0.84 -7.12 1.96
CA THR A 37 -0.05 -6.36 0.98
C THR A 37 1.38 -6.88 0.86
N LEU A 38 2.17 -6.80 1.94
CA LEU A 38 3.52 -7.37 2.01
C LEU A 38 3.47 -8.84 2.44
N ILE A 39 2.63 -9.17 3.41
CA ILE A 39 2.49 -10.55 3.91
C ILE A 39 1.03 -10.90 4.14
N ALA A 40 0.70 -12.19 4.10
CA ALA A 40 -0.60 -12.63 4.55
C ALA A 40 -0.80 -12.24 6.03
N TRP A 41 -1.99 -11.79 6.39
CA TRP A 41 -2.28 -11.25 7.73
C TRP A 41 -2.03 -12.26 8.87
N ASN A 42 -2.13 -13.56 8.59
CA ASN A 42 -1.94 -14.66 9.54
C ASN A 42 -0.48 -15.11 9.65
N GLN A 43 0.44 -14.58 8.83
CA GLN A 43 1.85 -14.94 8.87
C GLN A 43 2.58 -14.11 9.93
N PRO A 44 3.21 -14.73 10.96
CA PRO A 44 3.75 -14.00 12.10
C PRO A 44 5.11 -13.33 11.85
N GLN A 45 5.87 -13.74 10.82
CA GLN A 45 7.28 -13.34 10.64
C GLN A 45 7.65 -12.99 9.20
N ALA A 46 8.64 -12.11 9.07
CA ALA A 46 9.24 -11.66 7.81
C ALA A 46 10.31 -12.63 7.28
N HIS A 47 9.97 -13.90 7.08
CA HIS A 47 10.90 -14.91 6.55
C HIS A 47 10.70 -15.19 5.06
N ASN A 48 10.39 -14.15 4.29
CA ASN A 48 10.27 -14.28 2.85
C ASN A 48 11.46 -13.58 2.18
N ASP A 49 12.33 -14.36 1.53
CA ASP A 49 13.47 -13.86 0.77
C ASP A 49 13.05 -12.89 -0.34
N GLN A 50 11.84 -13.01 -0.86
CA GLN A 50 11.28 -12.09 -1.84
C GLN A 50 11.18 -10.67 -1.28
N ILE A 51 10.73 -10.52 -0.02
CA ILE A 51 10.62 -9.22 0.64
C ILE A 51 12.00 -8.58 0.78
N LYS A 52 12.97 -9.35 1.29
CA LYS A 52 14.35 -8.86 1.47
C LYS A 52 14.96 -8.40 0.15
N LYS A 53 14.86 -9.23 -0.89
CA LYS A 53 15.37 -8.88 -2.23
C LYS A 53 14.72 -7.61 -2.77
N TRP A 54 13.40 -7.50 -2.62
CA TRP A 54 12.66 -6.33 -3.08
C TRP A 54 13.06 -5.06 -2.31
N LEU A 55 13.23 -5.13 -0.99
CA LEU A 55 13.70 -3.99 -0.19
C LEU A 55 15.13 -3.57 -0.54
N VAL A 56 16.03 -4.53 -0.74
CA VAL A 56 17.40 -4.26 -1.17
C VAL A 56 17.39 -3.52 -2.51
N MET A 57 16.62 -4.01 -3.48
CA MET A 57 16.46 -3.36 -4.78
C MET A 57 15.91 -1.93 -4.68
N MET A 58 14.96 -1.66 -3.78
CA MET A 58 14.45 -0.31 -3.54
C MET A 58 15.50 0.59 -2.89
N ASN A 59 16.21 0.07 -1.87
CA ASN A 59 17.23 0.81 -1.15
C ASN A 59 18.42 1.18 -2.04
N GLU A 60 18.92 0.24 -2.85
CA GLU A 60 20.00 0.47 -3.83
C GLU A 60 19.63 1.53 -4.88
N ALA A 61 18.33 1.78 -5.08
CA ALA A 61 17.84 2.76 -6.02
C ALA A 61 17.44 4.10 -5.37
N ASP A 62 17.76 4.30 -4.09
CA ASP A 62 17.39 5.46 -3.26
C ASP A 62 15.87 5.65 -3.11
N ILE A 63 15.11 4.55 -3.09
CA ILE A 63 13.66 4.56 -2.88
C ILE A 63 13.35 4.16 -1.44
N SER A 64 12.82 5.10 -0.67
CA SER A 64 12.46 4.87 0.73
C SER A 64 11.21 4.00 0.83
N VAL A 65 11.25 2.92 1.61
CA VAL A 65 10.07 2.10 1.92
C VAL A 65 9.69 2.29 3.39
N ILE A 66 8.43 2.64 3.66
CA ILE A 66 7.90 2.80 5.01
C ILE A 66 6.58 2.05 5.13
N ILE A 67 6.44 1.23 6.17
CA ILE A 67 5.16 0.56 6.46
C ILE A 67 4.21 1.55 7.14
N VAL A 68 3.00 1.72 6.60
CA VAL A 68 1.96 2.59 7.16
C VAL A 68 0.69 1.77 7.36
N SER A 69 0.44 1.33 8.60
CA SER A 69 -0.64 0.38 8.88
C SER A 69 -1.51 0.79 10.07
N ASN A 70 -2.78 0.37 10.04
CA ASN A 70 -3.70 0.49 11.18
C ASN A 70 -3.39 -0.52 12.29
N ASN A 71 -2.48 -1.47 12.06
CA ASN A 71 -2.11 -2.45 13.05
C ASN A 71 -1.36 -1.82 14.24
N ASN A 72 -1.26 -2.60 15.32
CA ASN A 72 -0.58 -2.18 16.54
C ASN A 72 0.95 -2.22 16.39
N HIS A 73 1.64 -1.49 17.27
CA HIS A 73 3.09 -1.39 17.25
C HIS A 73 3.79 -2.75 17.38
N ARG A 74 3.29 -3.65 18.23
CA ARG A 74 3.89 -4.97 18.45
C ARG A 74 3.92 -5.80 17.15
N ARG A 75 2.83 -5.81 16.38
CA ARG A 75 2.75 -6.51 15.09
C ARG A 75 3.73 -5.93 14.08
N LEU A 76 3.77 -4.60 13.97
CA LEU A 76 4.68 -3.94 13.04
C LEU A 76 6.13 -4.12 13.43
N GLN A 77 6.48 -3.94 14.69
CA GLN A 77 7.84 -4.10 15.19
C GLN A 77 8.36 -5.52 14.93
N LYS A 78 7.55 -6.55 15.23
CA LYS A 78 7.90 -7.95 14.99
C LYS A 78 8.23 -8.23 13.51
N PHE A 79 7.56 -7.55 12.59
CA PHE A 79 7.80 -7.70 11.15
C PHE A 79 8.94 -6.82 10.63
N ALA A 80 8.98 -5.56 11.05
CA ALA A 80 9.86 -4.54 10.49
C ALA A 80 11.29 -4.62 11.04
N GLN A 81 11.46 -4.98 12.31
CA GLN A 81 12.77 -5.02 12.97
C GLN A 81 13.77 -5.97 12.27
N PRO A 82 13.40 -7.22 11.90
CA PRO A 82 14.33 -8.12 11.20
C PRO A 82 14.70 -7.66 9.78
N LEU A 83 13.90 -6.75 9.20
CA LEU A 83 14.10 -6.23 7.84
C LEU A 83 14.74 -4.83 7.84
N GLY A 84 14.89 -4.18 8.99
CA GLY A 84 15.41 -2.82 9.11
C GLY A 84 14.52 -1.75 8.46
N ILE A 85 13.23 -2.01 8.26
CA ILE A 85 12.31 -1.04 7.62
C ILE A 85 11.67 -0.15 8.69
N ASN A 86 11.51 1.14 8.36
CA ASN A 86 10.74 2.07 9.18
C ASN A 86 9.23 1.81 9.10
N PHE A 87 8.50 2.15 10.15
CA PHE A 87 7.05 1.98 10.18
C PHE A 87 6.30 3.04 10.98
N ILE A 88 5.02 3.21 10.65
CA ILE A 88 4.04 4.02 11.35
C ILE A 88 2.86 3.11 11.73
N ALA A 89 2.76 2.82 13.03
CA ALA A 89 1.64 2.08 13.61
C ALA A 89 0.43 2.98 13.83
N ARG A 90 -0.76 2.37 13.96
CA ARG A 90 -2.03 3.07 14.20
C ARG A 90 -2.18 4.27 13.25
N ALA A 91 -1.98 4.02 11.96
CA ALA A 91 -1.95 5.03 10.92
C ALA A 91 -3.29 5.79 10.76
N GLY A 92 -4.39 5.25 11.26
CA GLY A 92 -5.70 5.89 11.19
C GLY A 92 -6.21 6.03 9.76
N LYS A 93 -5.92 5.07 8.88
CA LYS A 93 -6.55 4.96 7.56
C LYS A 93 -8.05 4.67 7.77
N PRO A 94 -8.97 5.31 7.03
CA PRO A 94 -8.75 6.14 5.83
C PRO A 94 -8.53 7.65 6.08
N PHE A 95 -8.37 8.10 7.33
CA PHE A 95 -8.27 9.54 7.65
C PHE A 95 -6.92 10.18 7.26
N GLY A 96 -5.93 9.37 6.86
CA GLY A 96 -4.66 9.84 6.30
C GLY A 96 -3.64 10.33 7.33
N PHE A 97 -3.86 10.13 8.63
CA PHE A 97 -2.94 10.62 9.68
C PHE A 97 -1.53 10.02 9.54
N GLY A 98 -1.44 8.71 9.32
CA GLY A 98 -0.16 8.03 9.12
C GLY A 98 0.56 8.48 7.86
N VAL A 99 -0.18 8.71 6.77
CA VAL A 99 0.39 9.23 5.51
C VAL A 99 0.95 10.63 5.73
N LYS A 100 0.21 11.53 6.38
CA LYS A 100 0.71 12.88 6.71
C LYS A 100 1.95 12.86 7.59
N ARG A 101 2.03 11.92 8.55
CA ARG A 101 3.24 11.72 9.37
C ARG A 101 4.42 11.26 8.52
N ALA A 102 4.22 10.30 7.61
CA ALA A 102 5.26 9.83 6.70
C ALA A 102 5.78 10.95 5.78
N LYS A 103 4.87 11.75 5.19
CA LYS A 103 5.22 12.92 4.37
C LYS A 103 6.15 13.88 5.13
N LYS A 104 5.80 14.20 6.39
CA LYS A 104 6.62 15.07 7.25
C LYS A 104 7.99 14.47 7.57
N GLN A 105 8.06 13.17 7.81
CA GLN A 105 9.33 12.48 8.11
C GLN A 105 10.26 12.42 6.89
N LEU A 106 9.69 12.20 5.71
CA LEU A 106 10.43 12.06 4.46
C LEU A 106 10.83 13.41 3.84
N ASN A 107 10.13 14.49 4.18
CA ASN A 107 10.30 15.81 3.57
C ASN A 107 10.22 15.77 2.03
N LEU A 108 9.26 15.00 1.51
CA LEU A 108 8.99 14.83 0.09
C LEU A 108 7.63 15.45 -0.29
N THR A 109 7.50 15.82 -1.56
CA THR A 109 6.26 16.35 -2.13
C THR A 109 5.26 15.22 -2.43
N ASP A 110 4.00 15.59 -2.62
CA ASP A 110 2.88 14.64 -2.79
C ASP A 110 3.06 13.75 -4.02
N ASP A 111 3.60 14.30 -5.10
CA ASP A 111 3.93 13.59 -6.33
C ASP A 111 5.11 12.62 -6.15
N GLN A 112 5.97 12.78 -5.15
CA GLN A 112 7.12 11.90 -4.94
C GLN A 112 6.78 10.65 -4.10
N ILE A 113 5.55 10.51 -3.64
CA ILE A 113 5.12 9.48 -2.71
C ILE A 113 3.97 8.67 -3.32
N VAL A 114 4.00 7.36 -3.12
CA VAL A 114 2.88 6.46 -3.44
C VAL A 114 2.50 5.64 -2.23
N LEU A 115 1.20 5.40 -2.04
CA LEU A 115 0.70 4.44 -1.06
C LEU A 115 0.23 3.15 -1.76
N VAL A 116 0.77 2.02 -1.34
CA VAL A 116 0.46 0.68 -1.84
C VAL A 116 -0.34 -0.08 -0.78
N GLY A 117 -1.45 -0.67 -1.18
CA GLY A 117 -2.27 -1.48 -0.27
C GLY A 117 -3.34 -2.27 -1.00
N ASP A 118 -4.04 -3.14 -0.28
CA ASP A 118 -5.01 -4.10 -0.83
C ASP A 118 -6.47 -3.68 -0.61
N GLN A 119 -6.69 -2.54 0.04
CA GLN A 119 -8.02 -2.06 0.44
C GLN A 119 -8.37 -0.70 -0.16
N LEU A 120 -9.51 -0.65 -0.86
CA LEU A 120 -10.09 0.58 -1.39
C LEU A 120 -10.51 1.55 -0.27
N LEU A 121 -11.18 1.04 0.76
CA LEU A 121 -11.78 1.84 1.83
C LEU A 121 -10.77 2.29 2.88
N THR A 122 -9.54 1.79 2.85
CA THR A 122 -8.49 2.20 3.78
C THR A 122 -7.32 2.83 3.04
N ASP A 123 -6.56 2.07 2.27
CA ASP A 123 -5.32 2.51 1.64
C ASP A 123 -5.58 3.53 0.54
N ILE A 124 -6.42 3.19 -0.43
CA ILE A 124 -6.70 4.07 -1.56
C ILE A 124 -7.42 5.34 -1.09
N ALA A 125 -8.37 5.17 -0.16
CA ALA A 125 -9.03 6.29 0.49
C ALA A 125 -8.06 7.23 1.23
N ALA A 126 -7.07 6.69 1.95
CA ALA A 126 -6.08 7.48 2.67
C ALA A 126 -5.13 8.23 1.73
N ALA A 127 -4.70 7.56 0.65
CA ALA A 127 -3.85 8.15 -0.37
C ALA A 127 -4.54 9.36 -1.03
N ASN A 128 -5.74 9.14 -1.57
CA ASN A 128 -6.53 10.18 -2.23
C ASN A 128 -6.89 11.32 -1.29
N ARG A 129 -7.21 11.02 -0.01
CA ARG A 129 -7.47 12.06 1.00
C ARG A 129 -6.25 12.93 1.31
N THR A 130 -5.05 12.45 1.03
CA THR A 130 -3.79 13.17 1.28
C THR A 130 -3.07 13.58 0.01
N ASN A 131 -3.77 13.53 -1.13
CA ASN A 131 -3.35 13.93 -2.48
C ASN A 131 -2.09 13.21 -2.99
N ILE A 132 -1.78 12.02 -2.47
CA ILE A 132 -0.70 11.19 -3.01
C ILE A 132 -1.26 10.12 -3.94
N ARG A 133 -0.43 9.63 -4.86
CA ARG A 133 -0.82 8.54 -5.76
C ARG A 133 -0.98 7.24 -5.00
N SER A 134 -1.79 6.32 -5.54
CA SER A 134 -2.09 5.05 -4.89
C SER A 134 -2.00 3.87 -5.83
N ILE A 135 -1.53 2.74 -5.32
CA ILE A 135 -1.50 1.47 -6.04
C ILE A 135 -2.34 0.48 -5.24
N LEU A 136 -3.41 -0.01 -5.87
CA LEU A 136 -4.17 -1.13 -5.34
C LEU A 136 -3.48 -2.43 -5.77
N VAL A 137 -3.25 -3.34 -4.81
CA VAL A 137 -2.73 -4.68 -5.10
C VAL A 137 -3.75 -5.76 -4.80
N LYS A 138 -3.59 -6.94 -5.41
CA LYS A 138 -4.39 -8.10 -5.01
C LYS A 138 -4.03 -8.52 -3.58
N PRO A 139 -5.01 -8.87 -2.74
CA PRO A 139 -4.74 -9.39 -1.42
C PRO A 139 -3.99 -10.73 -1.53
N LEU A 140 -3.00 -10.95 -0.66
CA LEU A 140 -2.22 -12.19 -0.67
C LEU A 140 -3.03 -13.44 -0.26
N VAL A 141 -4.09 -13.25 0.52
CA VAL A 141 -5.07 -14.29 0.85
C VAL A 141 -6.47 -13.67 0.87
N ASP A 142 -7.50 -14.46 0.56
CA ASP A 142 -8.90 -13.99 0.54
C ASP A 142 -9.47 -13.68 1.94
N SER A 143 -8.75 -14.07 2.99
CA SER A 143 -9.16 -13.88 4.37
C SER A 143 -8.53 -12.64 4.98
N ASP A 144 -9.20 -12.10 5.98
CA ASP A 144 -8.81 -10.87 6.67
C ASP A 144 -8.77 -11.05 8.18
N ALA A 145 -7.97 -10.20 8.82
CA ALA A 145 -8.05 -9.99 10.25
C ALA A 145 -9.48 -9.54 10.64
N TRP A 146 -9.94 -9.98 11.82
CA TRP A 146 -11.32 -9.77 12.27
C TRP A 146 -11.78 -8.30 12.24
N ASN A 147 -10.85 -7.37 12.44
CA ASN A 147 -11.09 -5.93 12.46
C ASN A 147 -11.25 -5.29 11.07
N THR A 148 -10.95 -5.99 9.97
CA THR A 148 -11.11 -5.47 8.59
C THR A 148 -12.22 -6.16 7.80
N LYS A 149 -12.81 -7.25 8.32
CA LYS A 149 -13.86 -8.03 7.62
C LYS A 149 -15.11 -7.22 7.25
N ILE A 150 -15.58 -6.32 8.11
CA ILE A 150 -16.74 -5.47 7.82
C ILE A 150 -16.46 -4.53 6.63
N ASN A 151 -15.22 -4.02 6.55
CA ASN A 151 -14.82 -3.16 5.44
C ASN A 151 -14.88 -3.92 4.12
N ARG A 152 -14.56 -5.22 4.09
CA ARG A 152 -14.59 -6.03 2.86
C ARG A 152 -15.95 -6.18 2.22
N LEU A 153 -17.03 -6.24 3.01
CA LEU A 153 -18.38 -6.27 2.44
C LEU A 153 -18.70 -4.94 1.73
N LEU A 154 -18.36 -3.83 2.38
CA LEU A 154 -18.55 -2.49 1.81
C LEU A 154 -17.61 -2.26 0.62
N GLU A 155 -16.39 -2.81 0.63
CA GLU A 155 -15.44 -2.77 -0.48
C GLU A 155 -16.02 -3.42 -1.73
N LYS A 156 -16.76 -4.52 -1.60
CA LYS A 156 -17.40 -5.17 -2.76
C LYS A 156 -18.42 -4.25 -3.43
N VAL A 157 -19.18 -3.49 -2.64
CA VAL A 157 -20.13 -2.49 -3.15
C VAL A 157 -19.40 -1.35 -3.85
N VAL A 158 -18.34 -0.83 -3.23
CA VAL A 158 -17.51 0.23 -3.83
C VAL A 158 -16.84 -0.25 -5.11
N SER A 159 -16.23 -1.43 -5.11
CA SER A 159 -15.59 -2.02 -6.28
C SER A 159 -16.58 -2.22 -7.44
N HIS A 160 -17.77 -2.77 -7.17
CA HIS A 160 -18.83 -2.88 -8.18
C HIS A 160 -19.23 -1.53 -8.77
N TYR A 161 -19.37 -0.51 -7.92
CA TYR A 161 -19.65 0.85 -8.39
C TYR A 161 -18.51 1.37 -9.27
N LEU A 162 -17.25 1.23 -8.84
CA LEU A 162 -16.11 1.75 -9.58
C LEU A 162 -15.95 1.06 -10.94
N LEU A 163 -16.13 -0.26 -11.03
CA LEU A 163 -16.11 -1.01 -12.29
C LEU A 163 -17.25 -0.56 -13.22
N LYS A 164 -18.49 -0.49 -12.72
CA LYS A 164 -19.66 -0.05 -13.49
C LYS A 164 -19.48 1.36 -14.10
N HIS A 165 -18.69 2.21 -13.45
CA HIS A 165 -18.45 3.58 -13.85
C HIS A 165 -17.07 3.81 -14.50
N ASN A 166 -16.34 2.75 -14.89
CA ASN A 166 -15.00 2.84 -15.51
C ASN A 166 -13.98 3.63 -14.66
N LEU A 167 -14.13 3.58 -13.34
CA LEU A 167 -13.22 4.21 -12.37
C LEU A 167 -12.21 3.22 -11.79
N LEU A 168 -12.46 1.91 -11.91
CA LEU A 168 -11.50 0.85 -11.66
C LEU A 168 -11.08 0.25 -13.00
N GLY A 169 -9.82 -0.13 -13.16
CA GLY A 169 -9.41 -0.90 -14.33
C GLY A 169 -9.93 -2.33 -14.26
N ASP A 170 -10.25 -2.90 -15.41
CA ASP A 170 -10.68 -4.30 -15.50
C ASP A 170 -9.50 -5.28 -15.45
N GLU A 171 -8.27 -4.77 -15.63
CA GLU A 171 -7.05 -5.56 -15.75
C GLU A 171 -6.05 -5.27 -14.64
N TRP A 172 -5.55 -6.35 -14.03
CA TRP A 172 -4.46 -6.31 -13.06
C TRP A 172 -3.12 -6.46 -13.77
N ARG A 173 -2.21 -5.51 -13.54
CA ARG A 173 -0.94 -5.44 -14.27
C ARG A 173 0.25 -5.89 -13.44
N ASN A 174 1.40 -6.04 -14.11
CA ASN A 174 2.69 -6.32 -13.46
C ASN A 174 3.68 -5.14 -13.60
N LYS A 175 3.22 -3.99 -14.12
CA LYS A 175 3.99 -2.75 -14.29
C LYS A 175 3.04 -1.56 -14.15
N LEU A 176 3.58 -0.39 -13.82
CA LEU A 176 2.79 0.85 -13.70
C LEU A 176 2.30 1.35 -15.07
N ASP A 177 3.13 1.20 -16.11
CA ASP A 177 2.78 1.48 -17.50
C ASP A 177 2.93 0.22 -18.37
N GLY A 178 2.06 0.11 -19.38
CA GLY A 178 1.94 -1.04 -20.28
C GLY A 178 0.83 -1.97 -19.86
#